data_AF-A0A7V6J1Y0-F1
#
_entry.id   AF-A0A7V6J1Y0-F1
#
_cell.length_a   1.000
_cell.length_b   1.000
_cell.length_c   1.000
_cell.angle_alpha   90.00
_cell.angle_beta   90.00
_cell.angle_gamma   90.00
#
_symmetry.space_group_name_H-M   'P 1'
#
loop_
_entity.id
_entity.type
_entity.pdbx_description
1 polymer ?
#
loop_
_entity_poly.entity_id
_entity_poly.type
_entity_poly.pdbx_seq_one_letter_code
_entity_poly.pdbx_strand_id
1 'polypeptide(L)'
;MCANKVYGFDHKHENNLFLLNKMFREDDLPSKLSGCKTFKEAFNIIVSYPLIGNFLAYQYTSDLNYSSHFNWDDNSFTAAGPGSKRGIKKVFGNVKNYEEKIMETYLNQEKSLKKFGLKFRYLKNHKLAPIDIQNLFCEFDKYLREASPELKSNRTKIKTKYKKTKGEITYILPPKWNAQI
;
A
#
# COMPACT_ATOMS: atom_id res chain seq x y z
N MET A 1 -11.29 -15.04 -11.29
CA MET A 1 -12.32 -15.64 -10.43
C MET A 1 -12.36 -14.86 -9.12
N CYS A 2 -13.51 -14.29 -8.73
CA CYS A 2 -13.63 -13.75 -7.38
C CYS A 2 -13.70 -14.94 -6.41
N ALA A 3 -12.73 -15.01 -5.52
CA ALA A 3 -12.52 -16.07 -4.53
C ALA A 3 -13.60 -16.05 -3.43
N ASN A 4 -14.88 -16.08 -3.78
CA ASN A 4 -15.95 -15.85 -2.80
C ASN A 4 -16.26 -17.07 -1.92
N LYS A 5 -15.78 -18.27 -2.25
CA LYS A 5 -16.07 -19.52 -1.51
C LYS A 5 -14.82 -20.37 -1.25
N VAL A 6 -13.68 -19.76 -0.89
CA VAL A 6 -12.42 -20.53 -0.71
C VAL A 6 -12.55 -21.58 0.40
N TYR A 7 -13.38 -21.32 1.41
CA TYR A 7 -13.63 -22.23 2.53
C TYR A 7 -15.03 -22.85 2.49
N GLY A 8 -15.71 -22.81 1.34
CA GLY A 8 -17.02 -23.45 1.14
C GLY A 8 -18.23 -22.67 1.68
N PHE A 9 -18.03 -21.57 2.43
CA PHE A 9 -19.16 -20.77 2.94
C PHE A 9 -19.78 -19.87 1.87
N ASP A 10 -21.09 -19.67 1.97
CA ASP A 10 -21.86 -18.84 1.03
C ASP A 10 -21.63 -17.35 1.25
N HIS A 11 -21.43 -16.92 2.50
CA HIS A 11 -21.21 -15.51 2.79
C HIS A 11 -19.72 -15.16 2.84
N LYS A 12 -19.39 -13.99 2.28
CA LYS A 12 -18.02 -13.48 2.26
C LYS A 12 -17.45 -13.34 3.68
N HIS A 13 -18.24 -12.85 4.63
CA HIS A 13 -17.74 -12.60 5.99
C HIS A 13 -17.37 -13.91 6.70
N GLU A 14 -18.12 -15.00 6.48
CA GLU A 14 -17.80 -16.33 7.04
C GLU A 14 -16.45 -16.84 6.52
N ASN A 15 -16.20 -16.74 5.22
CA ASN A 15 -14.89 -17.09 4.65
C ASN A 15 -13.74 -16.24 5.25
N ASN A 16 -14.00 -14.97 5.57
CA ASN A 16 -12.99 -14.10 6.22
C ASN A 16 -12.79 -14.47 7.70
N LEU A 17 -13.85 -14.79 8.44
CA LEU A 17 -13.73 -15.25 9.83
C LEU A 17 -13.00 -16.59 9.91
N PHE A 18 -13.31 -17.52 9.00
CA PHE A 18 -12.57 -18.77 8.89
C PHE A 18 -11.10 -18.53 8.57
N LEU A 19 -10.79 -17.62 7.64
CA LEU A 19 -9.42 -17.22 7.35
C LEU A 19 -8.70 -16.70 8.61
N LEU A 20 -9.35 -15.87 9.42
CA LEU A 20 -8.76 -15.39 10.68
C LEU A 20 -8.51 -16.53 11.66
N ASN A 21 -9.45 -17.48 11.79
CA ASN A 21 -9.23 -18.67 12.62
C ASN A 21 -8.00 -19.44 12.12
N LYS A 22 -7.91 -19.68 10.81
CA LYS A 22 -6.78 -20.35 10.20
C LYS A 22 -5.46 -19.62 10.50
N MET A 23 -5.39 -18.32 10.20
CA MET A 23 -4.18 -17.51 10.41
C MET A 23 -3.71 -17.49 11.87
N PHE A 24 -4.61 -17.30 12.83
CA PHE A 24 -4.23 -17.04 14.22
C PHE A 24 -4.28 -18.27 15.13
N ARG A 25 -5.17 -19.23 14.88
CA ARG A 25 -5.35 -20.41 15.74
C ARG A 25 -4.66 -21.65 15.20
N GLU A 26 -4.74 -21.89 13.89
CA GLU A 26 -4.16 -23.10 13.28
C GLU A 26 -2.70 -22.87 12.87
N ASP A 27 -2.43 -21.75 12.21
CA ASP A 27 -1.16 -21.49 11.55
C ASP A 27 -0.17 -20.67 12.40
N ASP A 28 -0.58 -20.17 13.56
CA ASP A 28 0.21 -19.31 14.45
C ASP A 28 1.01 -18.22 13.70
N LEU A 29 0.26 -17.43 12.91
CA LEU A 29 0.83 -16.34 12.12
C LEU A 29 1.71 -15.39 12.95
N PRO A 30 1.36 -14.98 14.19
CA PRO A 30 2.21 -14.12 15.00
C PRO A 30 3.63 -14.67 15.16
N SER A 31 3.78 -15.93 15.56
CA SER A 31 5.10 -16.56 15.73
C SER A 31 5.87 -16.65 14.41
N LYS A 32 5.17 -16.97 13.30
CA LYS A 32 5.78 -16.97 11.96
C LYS A 32 6.34 -15.60 11.58
N LEU A 33 5.58 -14.52 11.84
CA LEU A 33 6.01 -13.16 11.57
C LEU A 33 7.14 -12.71 12.49
N SER A 34 7.13 -13.07 13.77
CA SER A 34 8.23 -12.78 14.70
C SER A 34 9.56 -13.40 14.26
N GLY A 35 9.53 -14.51 13.52
CA GLY A 35 10.71 -15.11 12.91
C GLY A 35 11.22 -14.44 11.63
N CYS A 36 10.47 -13.53 11.03
CA CYS A 36 10.86 -12.87 9.78
C CYS A 36 11.96 -11.83 9.99
N LYS A 37 12.95 -11.85 9.10
CA LYS A 37 14.07 -10.90 9.10
C LYS A 37 13.83 -9.73 8.14
N THR A 38 13.00 -9.94 7.12
CA THR A 38 12.77 -8.93 6.07
C THR A 38 11.30 -8.63 5.86
N PHE A 39 11.01 -7.42 5.36
CA PHE A 39 9.65 -7.00 5.02
C PHE A 39 9.07 -7.92 3.93
N LYS A 40 9.90 -8.34 2.98
CA LYS A 40 9.50 -9.25 1.90
C LYS A 40 9.12 -10.64 2.40
N GLU A 41 9.81 -11.17 3.41
CA GLU A 41 9.44 -12.44 4.05
C GLU A 41 8.06 -12.36 4.71
N ALA A 42 7.83 -11.32 5.51
CA ALA A 42 6.54 -11.09 6.15
C ALA A 42 5.41 -10.93 5.12
N PHE A 43 5.65 -10.16 4.06
CA PHE A 43 4.74 -10.01 2.93
C PHE A 43 4.42 -11.36 2.25
N ASN A 44 5.44 -12.18 1.99
CA ASN A 44 5.27 -13.48 1.34
C ASN A 44 4.44 -14.46 2.19
N ILE A 45 4.58 -14.41 3.51
CA ILE A 45 3.73 -15.19 4.41
C ILE A 45 2.28 -14.69 4.32
N ILE A 46 2.05 -13.38 4.44
CA ILE A 46 0.70 -12.82 4.49
C ILE A 46 -0.04 -13.03 3.15
N VAL A 47 0.64 -12.87 2.01
CA VAL A 47 0.03 -13.05 0.68
C VAL A 47 -0.23 -14.52 0.32
N SER A 48 0.38 -15.47 1.04
CA SER A 48 0.14 -16.90 0.83
C SER A 48 -1.25 -17.34 1.27
N TYR A 49 -1.89 -16.58 2.16
CA TYR A 49 -3.24 -16.87 2.61
C TYR A 49 -4.27 -16.54 1.52
N PRO A 50 -5.28 -17.40 1.32
CA PRO A 50 -6.33 -17.10 0.37
C PRO A 50 -7.08 -15.83 0.76
N LEU A 51 -7.76 -15.21 -0.20
CA LEU A 51 -8.48 -13.94 -0.05
C LEU A 51 -7.58 -12.71 0.16
N ILE A 52 -6.30 -12.88 0.49
CA ILE A 52 -5.33 -11.80 0.67
C ILE A 52 -4.48 -11.66 -0.60
N GLY A 53 -4.91 -10.80 -1.52
CA GLY A 53 -4.10 -10.44 -2.69
C GLY A 53 -2.96 -9.48 -2.34
N ASN A 54 -1.99 -9.31 -3.26
CA ASN A 54 -0.79 -8.48 -3.09
C ASN A 54 -1.07 -7.08 -2.49
N PHE A 55 -2.18 -6.44 -2.89
CA PHE A 55 -2.54 -5.14 -2.33
C PHE A 55 -2.79 -5.21 -0.83
N LEU A 56 -3.67 -6.11 -0.38
CA LEU A 56 -3.99 -6.26 1.04
C LEU A 56 -2.77 -6.74 1.84
N ALA A 57 -2.02 -7.70 1.31
CA ALA A 57 -0.81 -8.19 1.97
C ALA A 57 0.21 -7.08 2.20
N TYR A 58 0.43 -6.21 1.21
CA TYR A 58 1.35 -5.09 1.34
C TYR A 58 0.87 -4.08 2.37
N GLN A 59 -0.42 -3.72 2.37
CA GLN A 59 -1.00 -2.83 3.39
C GLN A 59 -0.88 -3.43 4.80
N TYR A 60 -1.27 -4.69 4.99
CA TYR A 60 -1.18 -5.36 6.29
C TYR A 60 0.27 -5.44 6.79
N THR A 61 1.22 -5.76 5.90
CA THR A 61 2.64 -5.83 6.29
C THR A 61 3.15 -4.45 6.71
N SER A 62 2.80 -3.38 5.97
CA SER A 62 3.15 -2.00 6.34
C SER A 62 2.52 -1.58 7.66
N ASP A 63 1.22 -1.84 7.85
CA ASP A 63 0.50 -1.48 9.07
C ASP A 63 1.07 -2.20 10.30
N LEU A 64 1.40 -3.49 10.16
CA LEU A 64 2.09 -4.25 11.21
C LEU A 64 3.47 -3.66 11.50
N ASN A 65 4.22 -3.30 10.45
CA ASN A 65 5.53 -2.67 10.59
C ASN A 65 5.44 -1.28 11.24
N TYR A 66 4.30 -0.59 11.25
CA TYR A 66 4.13 0.66 12.00
C TYR A 66 4.05 0.47 13.51
N SER A 67 3.78 -0.76 13.98
CA SER A 67 3.84 -1.10 15.39
C SER A 67 5.29 -1.14 15.90
N SER A 68 5.45 -1.14 17.23
CA SER A 68 6.76 -1.31 17.88
C SER A 68 7.29 -2.75 17.86
N HIS A 69 6.49 -3.73 17.42
CA HIS A 69 6.86 -5.15 17.47
C HIS A 69 7.77 -5.57 16.31
N PHE A 70 7.70 -4.86 15.18
CA PHE A 70 8.43 -5.21 13.97
C PHE A 70 9.29 -4.03 13.49
N ASN A 71 10.51 -4.34 13.06
CA ASN A 71 11.46 -3.35 12.57
C ASN A 71 12.10 -3.76 11.24
N TRP A 72 11.28 -4.21 10.31
CA TRP A 72 11.76 -4.51 8.96
C TRP A 72 12.01 -3.22 8.17
N ASP A 73 13.02 -3.25 7.30
CA ASP A 73 13.24 -2.21 6.31
C ASP A 73 12.17 -2.28 5.22
N ASP A 74 11.13 -1.45 5.35
CA ASP A 74 10.03 -1.30 4.42
C ASP A 74 10.39 -0.50 3.16
N ASN A 75 11.60 0.08 3.11
CA ASN A 75 12.12 0.69 1.88
C ASN A 75 12.78 -0.33 0.94
N SER A 76 13.05 -1.56 1.41
CA SER A 76 13.70 -2.62 0.63
C SER A 76 12.76 -3.34 -0.35
N PHE A 77 11.45 -3.18 -0.20
CA PHE A 77 10.46 -3.94 -0.96
C PHE A 77 9.20 -3.12 -1.24
N THR A 78 8.59 -3.35 -2.41
CA THR A 78 7.27 -2.79 -2.72
C THR A 78 6.45 -3.75 -3.55
N ALA A 79 5.12 -3.64 -3.45
CA ALA A 79 4.18 -4.37 -4.29
C ALA A 79 3.14 -3.41 -4.87
N ALA A 80 3.01 -3.37 -6.19
CA ALA A 80 2.15 -2.40 -6.85
C ALA A 80 0.67 -2.83 -6.73
N GLY A 81 -0.13 -2.00 -6.06
CA GLY A 81 -1.58 -2.15 -6.02
C GLY A 81 -2.24 -1.87 -7.38
N PRO A 82 -3.48 -2.35 -7.62
CA PRO A 82 -4.18 -2.13 -8.89
C PRO A 82 -4.33 -0.66 -9.29
N GLY A 83 -4.48 0.24 -8.29
CA GLY A 83 -4.52 1.68 -8.51
C GLY A 83 -3.20 2.23 -9.00
N SER A 84 -2.12 1.94 -8.28
CA SER A 84 -0.76 2.33 -8.67
C SER A 84 -0.38 1.81 -10.05
N LYS A 85 -0.65 0.53 -10.36
CA LYS A 85 -0.38 -0.03 -11.70
C LYS A 85 -1.03 0.78 -12.83
N ARG A 86 -2.29 1.22 -12.65
CA ARG A 86 -2.96 2.09 -13.61
C ARG A 86 -2.34 3.49 -13.66
N GLY A 87 -1.97 4.06 -12.52
CA GLY A 87 -1.31 5.35 -12.44
C GLY A 87 0.03 5.36 -13.17
N ILE A 88 0.89 4.38 -12.88
CA ILE A 88 2.17 4.18 -13.55
C ILE A 88 1.97 4.04 -15.06
N LYS A 89 0.97 3.26 -15.49
CA LYS A 89 0.67 3.11 -16.93
C LYS A 89 0.28 4.44 -17.60
N LYS A 90 -0.41 5.33 -16.88
CA LYS A 90 -0.76 6.66 -17.39
C LYS A 90 0.45 7.60 -17.46
N VAL A 91 1.37 7.51 -16.50
CA VAL A 91 2.58 8.35 -16.46
C VAL A 91 3.63 7.89 -17.47
N PHE A 92 3.88 6.59 -17.54
CA PHE A 92 5.03 6.01 -18.25
C PHE A 92 4.64 5.13 -19.45
N GLY A 93 3.36 4.95 -19.73
CA GLY A 93 2.89 4.04 -20.77
C GLY A 93 3.05 2.56 -20.39
N ASN A 94 3.35 1.70 -21.35
CA ASN A 94 3.55 0.28 -21.09
C ASN A 94 4.87 0.05 -20.36
N VAL A 95 4.79 -0.42 -19.11
CA VAL A 95 5.94 -0.76 -18.28
C VAL A 95 6.07 -2.28 -18.14
N LYS A 96 7.30 -2.77 -18.08
CA LYS A 96 7.59 -4.20 -17.87
C LYS A 96 7.39 -4.61 -16.40
N ASN A 97 7.82 -3.75 -15.49
CA ASN A 97 7.77 -3.98 -14.04
C ASN A 97 7.25 -2.72 -13.34
N TYR A 98 6.17 -2.85 -12.57
CA TYR A 98 5.53 -1.73 -11.90
C TYR A 98 6.26 -1.38 -10.60
N GLU A 99 6.68 -2.39 -9.86
CA GLU A 99 7.43 -2.28 -8.61
C GLU A 99 8.78 -1.59 -8.84
N GLU A 100 9.46 -1.90 -9.93
CA GLU A 100 10.68 -1.20 -10.35
C GLU A 100 10.44 0.30 -10.55
N LYS A 101 9.33 0.69 -11.19
CA LYS A 101 9.01 2.12 -11.39
C LYS A 101 8.67 2.84 -10.10
N ILE A 102 8.09 2.15 -9.13
CA ILE A 102 7.90 2.69 -7.78
C ILE A 102 9.28 2.94 -7.13
N MET A 103 10.17 1.95 -7.16
CA MET A 103 11.51 2.07 -6.57
C MET A 103 12.37 3.11 -7.26
N GLU A 104 12.37 3.19 -8.59
CA GLU A 104 13.05 4.24 -9.34
C GLU A 104 12.54 5.63 -8.95
N THR A 105 11.22 5.80 -8.82
CA THR A 105 10.62 7.08 -8.43
C THR A 105 10.97 7.44 -6.98
N TYR A 106 10.95 6.46 -6.07
CA TYR A 106 11.39 6.61 -4.69
C TYR A 106 12.85 7.09 -4.59
N LEU A 107 13.76 6.43 -5.31
CA LEU A 107 15.19 6.76 -5.31
C LEU A 107 15.47 8.12 -5.95
N ASN A 108 14.67 8.54 -6.94
CA ASN A 108 14.84 9.80 -7.66
C ASN A 108 13.92 10.94 -7.15
N GLN A 109 13.25 10.79 -6.01
CA GLN A 109 12.20 11.73 -5.57
C GLN A 109 12.72 13.18 -5.44
N GLU A 110 13.85 13.38 -4.76
CA GLU A 110 14.39 14.73 -4.54
C GLU A 110 14.94 15.35 -5.84
N LYS A 111 15.62 14.53 -6.65
CA LYS A 111 16.11 14.94 -7.98
C LYS A 111 14.94 15.39 -8.87
N SER A 112 13.84 14.66 -8.84
CA SER A 112 12.64 14.97 -9.62
C SER A 112 11.98 16.25 -9.11
N LEU A 113 11.78 16.38 -7.80
CA LEU A 113 11.22 17.60 -7.20
C LEU A 113 12.04 18.84 -7.56
N LYS A 114 13.38 18.75 -7.44
CA LYS A 114 14.29 19.84 -7.81
C LYS A 114 14.21 20.18 -9.30
N LYS A 115 14.21 19.16 -10.18
CA LYS A 115 14.11 19.34 -11.64
C LYS A 115 12.85 20.11 -12.04
N PHE A 116 11.73 19.86 -11.37
CA PHE A 116 10.46 20.51 -11.65
C PHE A 116 10.20 21.76 -10.79
N GLY A 117 11.16 22.21 -9.97
CA GLY A 117 11.00 23.38 -9.11
C GLY A 117 9.91 23.22 -8.04
N LEU A 118 9.57 21.98 -7.68
CA LEU A 118 8.48 21.70 -6.73
C LEU A 118 8.97 21.83 -5.29
N LYS A 119 8.28 22.66 -4.51
CA LYS A 119 8.48 22.77 -3.06
C LYS A 119 7.64 21.72 -2.34
N PHE A 120 8.23 20.58 -2.03
CA PHE A 120 7.57 19.53 -1.23
C PHE A 120 7.95 19.65 0.24
N ARG A 121 6.96 19.61 1.13
CA ARG A 121 7.17 19.59 2.59
C ARG A 121 7.15 18.15 3.07
N TYR A 122 8.31 17.65 3.44
CA TYR A 122 8.45 16.35 4.09
C TYR A 122 8.06 16.41 5.57
N LEU A 123 7.74 15.23 6.14
CA LEU A 123 7.85 15.04 7.58
C LEU A 123 9.33 15.21 7.98
N LYS A 124 9.59 15.83 9.12
CA LYS A 124 10.97 15.92 9.63
C LYS A 124 11.50 14.49 9.83
N ASN A 125 12.75 14.27 9.42
CA ASN A 125 13.44 12.97 9.48
C ASN A 125 12.79 11.82 8.69
N HIS A 126 11.81 12.08 7.84
CA HIS A 126 11.12 11.02 7.10
C HIS A 126 10.77 11.44 5.68
N LYS A 127 11.51 10.88 4.71
CA LYS A 127 11.22 11.04 3.27
C LYS A 127 10.02 10.18 2.87
N LEU A 128 9.53 10.34 1.65
CA LEU A 128 8.47 9.44 1.14
C LEU A 128 9.06 8.03 1.01
N ALA A 129 8.39 7.03 1.57
CA ALA A 129 8.72 5.61 1.44
C ALA A 129 8.09 5.01 0.17
N PRO A 130 8.48 3.80 -0.27
CA PRO A 130 7.88 3.15 -1.44
C PRO A 130 6.36 3.00 -1.37
N ILE A 131 5.79 2.79 -0.17
CA ILE A 131 4.33 2.78 0.00
C ILE A 131 3.68 4.12 -0.34
N ASP A 132 4.33 5.23 0.01
CA ASP A 132 3.85 6.57 -0.32
C ASP A 132 3.92 6.81 -1.82
N ILE A 133 5.03 6.42 -2.47
CA ILE A 133 5.18 6.54 -3.93
C ILE A 133 4.12 5.72 -4.67
N GLN A 134 3.85 4.49 -4.22
CA GLN A 134 2.76 3.67 -4.73
C GLN A 134 1.40 4.40 -4.57
N ASN A 135 1.17 5.02 -3.41
CA ASN A 135 -0.04 5.79 -3.14
C ASN A 135 -0.17 7.03 -4.04
N LEU A 136 0.94 7.73 -4.33
CA LEU A 136 0.95 8.84 -5.29
C LEU A 136 0.44 8.41 -6.67
N PHE A 137 0.89 7.27 -7.19
CA PHE A 137 0.39 6.74 -8.47
C PHE A 137 -1.09 6.33 -8.40
N CYS A 138 -1.53 5.75 -7.28
CA CYS A 138 -2.93 5.41 -7.07
C CYS A 138 -3.83 6.64 -7.10
N GLU A 139 -3.46 7.69 -6.37
CA GLU A 139 -4.20 8.95 -6.32
C GLU A 139 -4.10 9.71 -7.66
N PHE A 140 -2.97 9.64 -8.37
CA PHE A 140 -2.84 10.17 -9.73
C PHE A 140 -3.85 9.52 -10.69
N ASP A 141 -3.98 8.18 -10.71
CA ASP A 141 -5.02 7.51 -11.52
C ASP A 141 -6.42 7.98 -11.14
N LYS A 142 -6.68 8.18 -9.85
CA LYS A 142 -7.99 8.59 -9.33
C LYS A 142 -8.34 10.03 -9.71
N TYR A 143 -7.43 10.98 -9.53
CA TYR A 143 -7.68 12.39 -9.86
C TYR A 143 -7.80 12.62 -11.37
N LEU A 144 -7.03 11.90 -12.18
CA LEU A 144 -7.16 11.98 -13.63
C LEU A 144 -8.52 11.52 -14.16
N ARG A 145 -9.30 10.72 -13.42
CA ARG A 145 -10.66 10.34 -13.85
C ARG A 145 -11.58 11.54 -14.01
N GLU A 146 -11.35 12.60 -13.22
CA GLU A 146 -12.13 13.83 -13.28
C GLU A 146 -11.40 14.92 -14.08
N ALA A 147 -10.10 15.07 -13.89
CA ALA A 147 -9.32 16.12 -14.55
C ALA A 147 -9.06 15.86 -16.04
N SER A 148 -9.04 14.59 -16.48
CA SER A 148 -8.82 14.21 -17.88
C SER A 148 -9.49 12.86 -18.19
N PRO A 149 -10.84 12.84 -18.28
CA PRO A 149 -11.61 11.61 -18.51
C PRO A 149 -11.29 10.93 -19.85
N GLU A 150 -10.72 11.68 -20.82
CA GLU A 150 -10.18 11.17 -22.09
C GLU A 150 -9.17 10.02 -21.87
N LEU A 151 -8.39 10.09 -20.77
CA LEU A 151 -7.40 9.08 -20.41
C LEU A 151 -8.11 7.85 -19.79
N LYS A 152 -8.48 6.91 -20.68
CA LYS A 152 -9.19 5.67 -20.36
C LYS A 152 -8.74 5.03 -19.04
N SER A 153 -9.68 4.93 -18.10
CA SER A 153 -9.59 4.09 -16.90
C SER A 153 -10.86 3.24 -16.81
N ASN A 154 -10.75 2.02 -16.27
CA ASN A 154 -11.91 1.13 -16.07
C ASN A 154 -12.91 1.70 -15.03
N ARG A 155 -12.63 2.85 -14.43
CA ARG A 155 -13.49 3.56 -13.47
C ARG A 155 -13.57 5.03 -13.86
N THR A 156 -14.78 5.58 -13.89
CA THR A 156 -15.07 6.93 -14.39
C THR A 156 -15.42 7.95 -13.30
N LYS A 157 -15.64 7.52 -12.05
CA LYS A 157 -16.08 8.42 -10.96
C LYS A 157 -15.28 8.22 -9.67
N ILE A 158 -15.08 9.31 -8.92
CA ILE A 158 -14.66 9.27 -7.52
C ILE A 158 -15.91 9.07 -6.66
N LYS A 159 -16.00 7.92 -5.96
CA LYS A 159 -17.22 7.53 -5.22
C LYS A 159 -17.42 8.28 -3.91
N THR A 160 -16.34 8.72 -3.26
CA THR A 160 -16.38 9.31 -1.93
C THR A 160 -15.89 10.75 -2.01
N LYS A 161 -16.75 11.70 -1.66
CA LYS A 161 -16.35 13.11 -1.49
C LYS A 161 -15.96 13.33 -0.04
N TYR A 162 -14.81 13.96 0.17
CA TYR A 162 -14.37 14.34 1.51
C TYR A 162 -15.34 15.33 2.13
N LYS A 163 -15.77 15.07 3.37
CA LYS A 163 -16.54 16.00 4.19
C LYS A 163 -15.68 16.36 5.40
N LYS A 164 -15.34 17.63 5.53
CA LYS A 164 -14.47 18.11 6.62
C LYS A 164 -15.14 17.84 7.97
N THR A 165 -14.46 17.07 8.81
CA THR A 165 -14.85 16.85 10.21
C THR A 165 -14.49 18.11 11.02
N LYS A 166 -15.32 18.50 11.99
CA LYS A 166 -15.12 19.73 12.78
C LYS A 166 -14.02 19.63 13.85
N GLY A 167 -13.55 18.44 14.18
CA GLY A 167 -12.51 18.22 15.19
C GLY A 167 -11.09 18.25 14.64
N GLU A 168 -10.13 18.59 15.49
CA GLU A 168 -8.71 18.42 15.20
C GLU A 168 -8.34 16.93 15.24
N ILE A 169 -7.52 16.48 14.28
CA ILE A 169 -7.03 15.11 14.24
C ILE A 169 -5.67 15.11 14.95
N THR A 170 -5.57 14.35 16.03
CA THR A 170 -4.27 14.06 16.64
C THR A 170 -3.58 12.98 15.81
N TYR A 171 -2.44 13.34 15.23
CA TYR A 171 -1.64 12.40 14.44
C TYR A 171 -0.63 11.69 15.33
N ILE A 172 -0.55 10.37 15.20
CA ILE A 172 0.46 9.54 15.85
C ILE A 172 1.29 8.92 14.72
N LEU A 173 2.58 9.23 14.69
CA LEU A 173 3.52 8.63 13.75
C LEU A 173 4.12 7.36 14.36
N PRO A 174 4.50 6.37 13.54
CA PRO A 174 5.23 5.20 14.02
C PRO A 174 6.46 5.64 14.85
N PRO A 175 6.59 5.24 16.12
CA PRO A 175 7.62 5.76 17.01
C PRO A 175 9.04 5.59 16.46
N LYS A 176 9.28 4.46 15.77
CA LYS A 176 10.58 4.12 15.17
C LYS A 176 11.00 5.02 14.00
N TRP A 177 10.07 5.77 13.41
CA TRP A 177 10.41 6.73 12.35
C TRP A 177 11.16 7.94 12.88
N ASN A 178 11.07 8.24 14.18
CA ASN A 178 11.61 9.46 14.78
C ASN A 178 11.21 10.74 14.00
N ALA A 179 9.98 10.72 13.48
CA ALA A 179 9.46 11.72 12.57
C ALA A 179 8.58 12.75 13.28
N GLN A 180 8.45 13.94 12.69
CA GLN A 180 7.60 15.02 13.19
C GLN A 180 6.87 15.73 12.05
N ILE A 181 5.69 16.27 12.35
CA ILE A 181 4.78 16.97 11.42
C ILE A 181 5.18 18.45 11.25
#